data_AF-X1K9L4-F1
#
_entry.id   AF-X1K9L4-F1
#
_cell.length_a   1.000
_cell.length_b   1.000
_cell.length_c   1.000
_cell.angle_alpha   90.00
_cell.angle_beta   90.00
_cell.angle_gamma   90.00
#
_symmetry.space_group_name_H-M   'P 1'
#
loop_
_entity.id
_entity.type
_entity.pdbx_description
1 polymer ?
#
loop_
_entity_poly.entity_id
_entity_poly.type
_entity_poly.pdbx_seq_one_letter_code
_entity_poly.pdbx_strand_id
1 'polypeptide(L)'
;AASPPLQVHTIICAIAEDGEIYKLHLVKKIISADGKTVKEIKPEVYKDVGISVNTFYIVKEGLRQTILKGTGWRANIKELAVAGKTGTAQNPQGDTHAWFIGFAPIFYSGFVDFFKRLSEK
;
A
#
# COMPACT_ATOMS: atom_id res chain seq x y z
N ALA A 1 16.17 13.03 -9.44
CA ALA A 1 15.20 13.78 -8.61
C ALA A 1 14.80 12.92 -7.43
N ALA A 2 14.73 13.47 -6.22
CA ALA A 2 14.25 12.73 -5.05
C ALA A 2 12.72 12.68 -5.08
N SER A 3 12.14 11.48 -5.02
CA SER A 3 10.69 11.32 -4.89
C SER A 3 10.29 11.51 -3.43
N PRO A 4 9.36 12.42 -3.09
CA PRO A 4 8.88 12.57 -1.72
C PRO A 4 8.32 11.23 -1.20
N PRO A 5 8.52 10.87 0.08
CA PRO A 5 8.01 9.61 0.64
C PRO A 5 6.51 9.41 0.40
N LEU A 6 5.75 10.50 0.41
CA LEU A 6 4.31 10.47 0.14
C LEU A 6 3.96 10.00 -1.28
N GLN A 7 4.75 10.37 -2.28
CA GLN A 7 4.53 9.92 -3.65
C GLN A 7 4.82 8.42 -3.78
N VAL A 8 5.85 7.92 -3.10
CA VAL A 8 6.18 6.49 -3.08
C VAL A 8 5.11 5.70 -2.30
N HIS A 9 4.55 6.29 -1.25
CA HIS A 9 3.39 5.74 -0.54
C HIS A 9 2.18 5.56 -1.48
N THR A 10 1.85 6.56 -2.30
CA THR A 10 0.76 6.43 -3.29
C THR A 10 0.98 5.26 -4.24
N ILE A 11 2.23 5.03 -4.69
CA ILE A 11 2.56 3.92 -5.59
C ILE A 11 2.32 2.57 -4.91
N ILE A 12 2.82 2.37 -3.68
CA ILE A 12 2.65 1.08 -3.01
C ILE A 12 1.19 0.80 -2.65
N CYS A 13 0.41 1.83 -2.31
CA CYS A 13 -1.03 1.71 -2.09
C CYS A 13 -1.78 1.35 -3.38
N ALA A 14 -1.44 1.97 -4.51
CA ALA A 14 -2.02 1.62 -5.81
C ALA A 14 -1.75 0.14 -6.16
N ILE A 15 -0.54 -0.36 -5.85
CA ILE A 15 -0.23 -1.78 -6.05
C ILE A 15 -1.04 -2.66 -5.09
N ALA A 16 -1.18 -2.27 -3.82
CA ALA A 16 -1.93 -3.02 -2.82
C ALA A 16 -3.41 -3.17 -3.22
N GLU A 17 -4.02 -2.10 -3.73
CA GLU A 17 -5.43 -2.00 -4.12
C GLU A 17 -5.66 -2.23 -5.63
N ASP A 18 -4.80 -3.02 -6.28
CA ASP A 18 -4.97 -3.48 -7.67
C ASP A 18 -5.21 -2.36 -8.71
N GLY A 19 -4.66 -1.18 -8.48
CA GLY A 19 -4.72 -0.03 -9.38
C GLY A 19 -5.53 1.14 -8.86
N GLU A 20 -6.31 0.97 -7.81
CA GLU A 20 -7.09 2.05 -7.22
C GLU A 20 -6.21 2.97 -6.36
N ILE A 21 -6.21 4.26 -6.70
CA ILE A 21 -5.58 5.32 -5.94
C ILE A 21 -6.67 6.05 -5.16
N TYR A 22 -6.62 5.92 -3.85
CA TYR A 22 -7.51 6.64 -2.95
C TYR A 22 -7.02 8.07 -2.72
N LYS A 23 -7.97 8.99 -2.55
CA LYS A 23 -7.70 10.38 -2.16
C LYS A 23 -7.09 10.38 -0.76
N LEU A 24 -5.88 10.91 -0.65
CA LEU A 24 -5.21 11.01 0.64
C LEU A 24 -5.97 11.99 1.55
N HIS A 25 -6.30 11.56 2.76
CA HIS A 25 -6.83 12.42 3.81
C HIS A 25 -6.28 12.00 5.17
N LEU A 26 -6.01 12.99 6.04
CA LEU A 26 -5.58 12.75 7.41
C LEU A 26 -6.74 12.80 8.40
N VAL A 27 -7.76 13.62 8.11
CA VAL A 27 -8.91 13.79 8.98
C VAL A 27 -9.90 12.66 8.70
N LYS A 28 -10.28 11.92 9.75
CA LYS A 28 -11.35 10.90 9.69
C LYS A 28 -12.73 11.53 9.92
N LYS A 29 -12.84 12.38 10.93
CA LYS A 29 -14.12 12.92 11.40
C LYS A 29 -13.92 14.27 12.09
N ILE A 30 -14.88 15.16 11.91
CA ILE A 30 -14.99 16.45 12.61
C ILE A 30 -16.20 16.36 13.53
N ILE A 31 -15.97 16.62 14.82
CA ILE A 31 -16.96 16.55 15.88
C ILE A 31 -17.09 17.94 16.50
N SER A 32 -18.31 18.40 16.72
CA SER A 32 -18.60 19.68 17.39
C SER A 32 -18.44 19.56 18.91
N ALA A 33 -18.40 20.71 19.60
CA ALA A 33 -18.25 20.75 21.05
C ALA A 33 -19.39 20.04 21.80
N ASP A 34 -20.59 19.96 21.22
CA ASP A 34 -21.75 19.22 21.75
C ASP A 34 -21.73 17.72 21.40
N GLY A 35 -20.63 17.20 20.85
CA GLY A 35 -20.44 15.78 20.54
C GLY A 35 -21.08 15.30 19.24
N LYS A 36 -21.71 16.19 18.46
CA LYS A 36 -22.34 15.80 17.18
C LYS A 36 -21.31 15.67 16.06
N THR A 37 -21.59 14.76 15.14
CA THR A 37 -20.76 14.57 13.94
C THR A 37 -21.07 15.68 12.96
N VAL A 38 -20.11 16.55 12.69
CA VAL A 38 -20.24 17.62 11.69
C VAL A 38 -19.92 17.08 10.30
N LYS A 39 -18.84 16.29 10.21
CA LYS A 39 -18.39 15.70 8.95
C LYS A 39 -17.67 14.39 9.21
N GLU A 40 -17.99 13.38 8.42
CA GLU A 40 -17.22 12.15 8.34
C GLU A 40 -16.59 12.09 6.94
N ILE A 41 -15.30 11.80 6.87
CA ILE A 41 -14.55 11.70 5.62
C ILE A 41 -14.35 10.22 5.34
N LYS A 42 -15.01 9.75 4.28
CA LYS A 42 -14.91 8.37 3.82
C LYS A 42 -13.83 8.25 2.74
N PRO A 43 -13.17 7.08 2.61
CA PRO A 43 -12.27 6.80 1.50
C PRO A 43 -12.98 7.04 0.16
N GLU A 44 -12.30 7.73 -0.74
CA GLU A 44 -12.80 8.06 -2.08
C GLU A 44 -11.74 7.63 -3.10
N VAL A 45 -12.13 6.84 -4.10
CA VAL A 45 -11.24 6.51 -5.21
C VAL A 45 -11.03 7.78 -6.03
N TYR A 46 -9.79 8.28 -6.04
CA TYR A 46 -9.40 9.46 -6.79
C TYR A 46 -9.11 9.13 -8.25
N LYS A 47 -8.47 7.97 -8.49
CA LYS A 47 -8.03 7.55 -9.82
C LYS A 47 -7.83 6.04 -9.88
N ASP A 48 -8.08 5.45 -11.03
CA ASP A 48 -7.62 4.11 -11.38
C ASP A 48 -6.42 4.20 -12.34
N VAL A 49 -5.42 3.33 -12.17
CA VAL A 49 -4.21 3.33 -13.00
C VAL A 49 -4.46 2.71 -14.39
N GLY A 50 -5.52 1.92 -14.57
CA GLY A 50 -5.91 1.31 -15.84
C GLY A 50 -5.08 0.10 -16.25
N ILE A 51 -4.42 -0.55 -15.28
CA ILE A 51 -3.60 -1.75 -15.47
C ILE A 51 -4.41 -2.99 -15.07
N SER A 52 -4.18 -4.12 -15.73
CA SER A 52 -4.92 -5.34 -15.44
C SER A 52 -4.59 -5.90 -14.05
N VAL A 53 -5.60 -6.46 -13.37
CA VAL A 53 -5.45 -7.14 -12.07
C VAL A 53 -4.39 -8.24 -12.12
N ASN A 54 -4.28 -8.98 -13.23
CA ASN A 54 -3.24 -10.00 -13.40
C ASN A 54 -1.82 -9.41 -13.38
N THR A 55 -1.64 -8.19 -13.88
CA THR A 55 -0.34 -7.49 -13.78
C THR A 55 -0.03 -7.15 -12.33
N PHE A 56 -1.01 -6.66 -11.57
CA PHE A 56 -0.84 -6.41 -10.13
C PHE A 56 -0.53 -7.70 -9.38
N TYR A 57 -1.19 -8.82 -9.69
CA TYR A 57 -0.85 -10.13 -9.13
C TYR A 57 0.65 -10.45 -9.31
N ILE A 58 1.17 -10.34 -10.53
CA ILE A 58 2.59 -10.62 -10.83
C ILE A 58 3.51 -9.67 -10.05
N VAL A 59 3.16 -8.38 -9.97
CA VAL A 59 3.94 -7.39 -9.23
C VAL A 59 3.95 -7.70 -7.73
N LYS A 60 2.79 -8.02 -7.14
CA LYS A 60 2.65 -8.40 -5.72
C LYS A 60 3.49 -9.64 -5.41
N GLU A 61 3.50 -10.64 -6.29
CA GLU A 61 4.36 -11.82 -6.18
C GLU A 61 5.85 -11.46 -6.20
N GLY A 62 6.28 -10.63 -7.14
CA GLY A 62 7.68 -10.16 -7.19
C GLY A 62 8.10 -9.41 -5.92
N LEU A 63 7.22 -8.56 -5.39
CA LEU A 63 7.43 -7.86 -4.12
C LEU A 63 7.47 -8.85 -2.94
N ARG A 64 6.66 -9.91 -2.95
CA ARG A 64 6.74 -10.97 -1.93
C ARG A 64 8.07 -11.71 -1.99
N GLN A 65 8.57 -12.03 -3.19
CA GLN A 65 9.88 -12.70 -3.33
C GLN A 65 11.03 -11.84 -2.80
N THR A 66 10.93 -10.51 -2.88
CA THR A 66 11.91 -9.61 -2.25
C THR A 66 12.00 -9.80 -0.74
N ILE A 67 10.87 -10.11 -0.09
CA ILE A 67 10.79 -10.37 1.35
C ILE A 67 11.20 -11.81 1.68
N LEU A 68 10.84 -12.79 0.85
CA LEU A 68 11.14 -14.19 1.17
C LEU A 68 12.59 -14.58 0.88
N LYS A 69 13.17 -14.05 -0.21
CA LYS A 69 14.45 -14.52 -0.76
C LYS A 69 15.38 -13.38 -1.21
N GLY A 70 14.96 -12.13 -1.04
CA GLY A 70 15.66 -10.96 -1.56
C GLY A 70 16.24 -10.06 -0.49
N THR A 71 16.47 -8.81 -0.89
CA THR A 71 17.08 -7.77 -0.05
C THR A 71 16.20 -7.33 1.12
N GLY A 72 14.89 -7.60 1.07
CA GLY A 72 13.92 -7.22 2.10
C GLY A 72 13.69 -8.28 3.17
N TRP A 73 14.54 -9.32 3.25
CA TRP A 73 14.33 -10.49 4.11
C TRP A 73 14.05 -10.19 5.59
N ARG A 74 14.59 -9.08 6.11
CA ARG A 74 14.35 -8.64 7.48
C ARG A 74 12.91 -8.21 7.77
N ALA A 75 12.12 -7.91 6.75
CA ALA A 75 10.70 -7.58 6.88
C ALA A 75 9.79 -8.82 6.82
N ASN A 76 10.35 -10.04 6.76
CA ASN A 76 9.57 -11.27 6.76
C ASN A 76 8.98 -11.54 8.15
N ILE A 77 7.66 -11.64 8.22
CA ILE A 77 6.91 -11.98 9.43
C ILE A 77 6.21 -13.32 9.16
N LYS A 78 6.44 -14.31 10.01
CA LYS A 78 6.03 -15.71 9.76
C LYS A 78 4.52 -15.86 9.56
N GLU A 79 3.73 -15.11 10.32
CA GLU A 79 2.27 -15.17 10.31
C GLU A 79 1.62 -14.11 9.40
N LEU A 80 2.41 -13.29 8.69
CA LEU A 80 1.89 -12.18 7.89
C LEU A 80 2.52 -12.16 6.50
N ALA A 81 1.69 -12.22 5.46
CA ALA A 81 2.13 -12.10 4.09
C ALA A 81 2.56 -10.65 3.79
N VAL A 82 3.86 -10.34 3.92
CA VAL A 82 4.42 -9.01 3.62
C VAL A 82 4.95 -8.94 2.20
N ALA A 83 4.58 -7.91 1.45
CA ALA A 83 5.20 -7.52 0.18
C ALA A 83 5.97 -6.22 0.37
N GLY A 84 7.11 -6.07 -0.28
CA GLY A 84 7.82 -4.79 -0.26
C GLY A 84 9.06 -4.76 -1.13
N LYS A 85 9.69 -3.59 -1.16
CA LYS A 85 10.90 -3.33 -1.92
C LYS A 85 11.85 -2.44 -1.12
N THR A 86 13.12 -2.79 -1.15
CA THR A 86 14.21 -1.94 -0.64
C THR A 86 14.71 -1.02 -1.76
N GLY A 87 15.19 0.15 -1.38
CA GLY A 87 15.99 1.00 -2.24
C GLY A 87 17.13 1.65 -1.47
N THR A 88 18.16 2.03 -2.24
CA THR A 88 19.40 2.61 -1.75
C THR A 88 19.69 3.81 -2.64
N ALA A 89 19.71 5.01 -2.08
CA ALA A 89 19.99 6.25 -2.82
C ALA A 89 21.35 6.79 -2.40
N GLN A 90 22.28 6.85 -3.35
CA GLN A 90 23.61 7.40 -3.13
C GLN A 90 23.53 8.87 -2.73
N ASN A 91 24.34 9.25 -1.74
CA ASN A 91 24.52 10.62 -1.32
C ASN A 91 26.00 11.00 -1.53
N PRO A 92 26.34 11.80 -2.54
CA PRO A 92 27.73 12.19 -2.80
C PRO A 92 28.37 12.99 -1.65
N GLN A 93 27.58 13.51 -0.72
CA GLN A 93 28.00 14.41 0.36
C GLN A 93 27.98 13.76 1.74
N GLY A 94 27.73 12.46 1.85
CA GLY A 94 27.65 11.76 3.14
C GLY A 94 27.13 10.34 3.03
N ASP A 95 26.48 9.86 4.08
CA ASP A 95 25.96 8.49 4.10
C ASP A 95 24.81 8.29 3.10
N THR A 96 24.82 7.11 2.50
CA THR A 96 23.78 6.66 1.59
C THR A 96 22.43 6.51 2.30
N HIS A 97 21.34 6.88 1.65
CA HIS A 97 20.01 6.72 2.22
C HIS A 97 19.44 5.34 1.89
N ALA A 98 19.07 4.59 2.93
CA ALA A 98 18.31 3.35 2.80
C ALA A 98 16.81 3.63 2.98
N TRP A 99 15.98 3.01 2.15
CA TRP A 99 14.53 3.08 2.31
C TRP A 99 13.87 1.74 1.99
N PHE A 100 12.68 1.56 2.55
CA PHE A 100 11.83 0.41 2.33
C PHE A 100 10.39 0.90 2.15
N ILE A 101 9.68 0.34 1.17
CA ILE A 101 8.22 0.43 1.10
C ILE A 101 7.64 -0.97 1.08
N GLY A 102 6.47 -1.13 1.66
CA GLY A 102 5.76 -2.39 1.64
C GLY A 102 4.34 -2.23 2.13
N PHE A 103 3.58 -3.31 1.97
CA PHE A 103 2.22 -3.43 2.47
C PHE A 103 1.99 -4.86 2.96
N ALA A 104 1.03 -5.00 3.86
CA ALA A 104 0.62 -6.28 4.41
C ALA A 104 -0.82 -6.20 4.96
N PRO A 105 -1.56 -7.31 4.96
CA PRO A 105 -1.22 -8.55 4.28
C PRO A 105 -1.34 -8.40 2.75
N ILE A 106 -0.71 -9.27 2.00
CA ILE A 106 -0.97 -9.37 0.56
C ILE A 106 -2.35 -9.98 0.37
N PHE A 107 -3.25 -9.17 -0.18
CA PHE A 107 -4.55 -9.61 -0.67
C PHE A 107 -4.54 -9.71 -2.18
N TYR A 108 -5.15 -10.78 -2.70
CA TYR A 108 -5.46 -10.92 -4.11
C TYR A 108 -6.96 -10.70 -4.26
N SER A 109 -7.36 -9.78 -5.14
CA SER A 109 -8.74 -9.31 -5.33
C SER A 109 -9.75 -10.46 -5.49
N GLY A 110 -9.39 -11.53 -6.21
CA GLY A 110 -10.25 -12.71 -6.35
C GLY A 110 -10.61 -13.41 -5.03
N PHE A 111 -9.78 -13.26 -3.99
CA PHE A 111 -10.04 -13.78 -2.65
C PHE A 111 -10.83 -12.80 -1.78
N VAL A 112 -10.61 -11.48 -1.93
CA VAL A 112 -11.33 -10.45 -1.16
C VAL A 112 -12.78 -10.35 -1.61
N ASP A 113 -13.04 -10.38 -2.92
CA ASP A 113 -14.40 -10.38 -3.45
C ASP A 113 -15.16 -11.65 -3.04
N PHE A 114 -14.47 -12.79 -3.00
CA PHE A 114 -15.02 -14.03 -2.46
C PHE A 114 -15.38 -13.90 -0.97
N PHE A 115 -14.51 -13.33 -0.14
CA PHE A 115 -14.78 -13.13 1.29
C PHE A 115 -15.87 -12.10 1.56
N LYS A 116 -15.89 -10.97 0.86
CA LYS A 116 -16.97 -9.98 0.95
C LYS A 116 -18.31 -10.62 0.58
N ARG A 117 -18.35 -11.42 -0.50
CA ARG A 117 -19.54 -12.16 -0.92
C ARG A 117 -19.99 -13.25 0.05
N LEU A 118 -19.08 -13.80 0.86
CA LEU A 118 -19.41 -14.72 1.95
C LEU A 118 -19.90 -13.99 3.21
N SER A 119 -19.40 -12.78 3.47
CA SER A 119 -19.80 -11.96 4.62
C SER A 119 -21.15 -11.26 4.44
N GLU A 120 -21.61 -11.11 3.20
CA GLU A 120 -22.92 -10.53 2.85
C GLU A 120 -24.04 -11.58 2.76
N LYS A 121 -23.76 -12.85 3.07
CA LYS A 121 -24.76 -13.92 3.27
C LYS A 121 -24.87 -14.27 4.74
#